data_AF-A0A392SX37-F1
#
_entry.id   AF-A0A392SX37-F1
#
_cell.length_a   1.000
_cell.length_b   1.000
_cell.length_c   1.000
_cell.angle_alpha   90.00
_cell.angle_beta   90.00
_cell.angle_gamma   90.00
#
_symmetry.space_group_name_H-M   'P 1'
#
loop_
_entity.id
_entity.type
_entity.pdbx_description
1 polymer ?
#
loop_
_entity_poly.entity_id
_entity_poly.type
_entity_poly.pdbx_seq_one_letter_code
_entity_poly.pdbx_strand_id
1 'polypeptide(L)' 'MGFRDLTAFNEVLLSKQGWRILTEPNSFVAIVLKAKYFPHIQFLLAKQGHRFSYVWQSIQKASW' A
#
# COMPACT_ATOMS: atom_id res chain seq x y z
N MET A 1 19.16 11.08 20.42
CA MET A 1 17.92 11.17 19.61
C MET A 1 18.04 10.23 18.42
N GLY A 2 17.80 8.94 18.64
CA GLY A 2 17.89 7.91 17.59
C GLY A 2 16.50 7.41 17.26
N PHE A 3 16.20 7.25 15.97
CA PHE A 3 15.00 6.58 15.47
C PHE A 3 14.84 5.25 16.19
N ARG A 4 13.94 5.22 17.18
CA ARG A 4 13.86 4.11 18.14
C ARG A 4 13.28 2.85 17.51
N ASP A 5 12.54 2.98 16.41
CA ASP A 5 12.05 1.86 15.61
C ASP A 5 11.91 2.24 14.12
N LEU A 6 12.91 1.86 13.32
CA LEU A 6 12.84 1.98 11.85
C LEU A 6 11.65 1.19 11.27
N THR A 7 11.26 0.10 11.95
CA THR A 7 10.09 -0.71 11.60
C THR A 7 8.81 0.10 11.72
N ALA A 8 8.59 0.79 12.83
CA ALA A 8 7.41 1.62 13.06
C ALA A 8 7.36 2.82 12.08
N PHE A 9 8.51 3.43 11.79
CA PHE A 9 8.59 4.49 10.79
C PHE A 9 8.24 4.00 9.39
N ASN A 10 8.76 2.85 8.98
CA ASN A 10 8.43 2.23 7.70
C ASN A 10 6.94 1.85 7.62
N GLU A 11 6.37 1.34 8.70
CA GLU A 11 4.93 1.03 8.78
C GLU A 11 4.07 2.29 8.60
N VAL A 12 4.40 3.40 9.27
CA VAL A 12 3.70 4.68 9.09
C VAL A 12 3.84 5.20 7.65
N LEU A 13 5.02 5.06 7.03
CA LEU A 13 5.22 5.45 5.64
C LEU A 13 4.37 4.61 4.67
N LEU A 14 4.31 3.29 4.88
CA LEU A 14 3.48 2.38 4.09
C LEU A 14 1.98 2.70 4.27
N SER A 15 1.57 2.97 5.51
CA SER A 15 0.22 3.40 5.90
C SER A 15 -0.14 4.78 5.34
N LYS A 16 0.84 5.64 5.09
CA LYS A 16 0.59 6.91 4.38
C LYS A 16 0.44 6.69 2.87
N GLN A 17 1.19 5.74 2.31
CA GLN A 17 1.14 5.43 0.88
C GLN A 17 -0.19 4.83 0.47
N GLY A 18 -0.70 3.80 1.15
CA GLY A 18 -2.01 3.27 0.75
C GLY A 18 -3.20 4.15 1.17
N TRP A 19 -3.05 5.02 2.17
CA TRP A 19 -4.05 6.07 2.42
C TRP A 19 -4.19 6.98 1.21
N ARG A 20 -3.07 7.41 0.61
CA ARG A 20 -3.08 8.19 -0.63
C ARG A 20 -3.70 7.42 -1.80
N ILE A 21 -3.48 6.11 -1.89
CA ILE A 21 -4.11 5.29 -2.94
C ILE A 21 -5.64 5.27 -2.76
N LEU A 22 -6.12 5.28 -1.52
CA LEU A 22 -7.54 5.33 -1.18
C LEU A 22 -8.17 6.71 -1.39
N THR A 23 -7.52 7.78 -0.93
CA THR A 23 -8.07 9.14 -0.98
C THR A 23 -7.88 9.82 -2.32
N GLU A 24 -6.83 9.44 -3.06
CA GLU A 24 -6.47 10.04 -4.35
C GLU A 24 -6.36 8.96 -5.45
N PRO A 25 -7.48 8.32 -5.82
CA PRO A 25 -7.51 7.23 -6.79
C PRO A 25 -7.11 7.66 -8.21
N ASN A 26 -7.14 8.96 -8.49
CA ASN A 26 -6.72 9.55 -9.78
C ASN A 26 -5.22 9.90 -9.83
N SER A 27 -4.48 9.72 -8.73
CA SER A 27 -3.03 9.88 -8.77
C SER A 27 -2.41 8.83 -9.69
N PHE A 28 -1.35 9.19 -10.41
CA PHE A 28 -0.66 8.27 -11.31
C PHE A 28 -0.22 6.99 -10.58
N VAL A 29 0.23 7.12 -9.33
CA VAL A 29 0.62 6.00 -8.47
C VAL A 29 -0.58 5.09 -8.18
N ALA A 30 -1.74 5.64 -7.82
CA ALA A 30 -2.94 4.84 -7.57
C ALA A 30 -3.42 4.13 -8.83
N ILE A 31 -3.39 4.79 -10.00
CA ILE A 31 -3.79 4.19 -11.28
C ILE A 31 -2.85 3.05 -11.67
N VAL A 32 -1.52 3.24 -11.58
CA VAL A 32 -0.53 2.21 -11.89
C VAL A 32 -0.65 1.02 -10.94
N LEU A 33 -0.81 1.27 -9.64
CA LEU A 33 -0.96 0.20 -8.66
C LEU A 33 -2.28 -0.55 -8.82
N LYS A 34 -3.38 0.17 -9.12
CA LYS A 34 -4.67 -0.42 -9.47
C LYS A 34 -4.55 -1.33 -10.69
N ALA A 35 -4.02 -0.81 -11.79
CA ALA A 35 -3.84 -1.59 -13.02
C ALA A 35 -2.98 -2.84 -12.80
N LYS A 36 -1.97 -2.76 -11.95
CA LYS A 36 -1.03 -3.87 -11.68
C LYS A 36 -1.55 -4.92 -10.70
N TYR A 37 -2.24 -4.50 -9.64
CA TYR A 37 -2.53 -5.37 -8.49
C TYR A 37 -4.03 -5.59 -8.23
N PHE A 38 -4.89 -4.65 -8.63
CA PHE A 38 -6.34 -4.72 -8.38
C PHE A 38 -7.17 -4.04 -9.48
N PRO A 39 -7.04 -4.45 -10.77
CA PRO A 39 -7.63 -3.70 -11.89
C PRO A 39 -9.17 -3.66 -11.86
N HIS A 40 -9.81 -4.72 -11.36
CA HIS A 40 -11.27 -4.89 -11.37
C HIS A 40 -11.94 -4.77 -10.00
N ILE A 41 -11.16 -4.59 -8.92
CA ILE A 41 -11.65 -4.60 -7.54
C ILE A 41 -11.18 -3.34 -6.81
N GLN A 42 -11.79 -3.05 -5.66
CA GLN A 42 -11.35 -1.94 -4.82
C GLN A 42 -10.09 -2.30 -4.04
N PHE A 43 -9.28 -1.31 -3.67
CA PHE A 43 -8.03 -1.50 -2.91
C PHE A 43 -8.23 -2.31 -1.62
N LEU A 44 -9.33 -2.08 -0.90
CA LEU A 44 -9.70 -2.79 0.34
C LEU A 44 -10.12 -4.25 0.10
N LEU A 45 -10.58 -4.56 -1.10
CA LEU A 45 -11.01 -5.90 -1.51
C LEU A 45 -9.90 -6.66 -2.26
N ALA A 46 -8.74 -6.04 -2.43
CA ALA A 46 -7.59 -6.66 -3.08
C ALA A 46 -7.13 -7.87 -2.24
N LYS A 47 -7.36 -9.07 -2.74
CA LYS A 47 -6.90 -10.30 -2.06
C LYS A 47 -5.38 -10.37 -2.11
N GLN A 48 -4.74 -10.70 -0.99
CA GLN A 48 -3.32 -11.03 -0.97
C GLN A 48 -3.06 -12.26 -1.86
N GLY A 49 -2.41 -12.02 -3.01
CA GLY A 49 -1.95 -13.07 -3.91
C GLY A 49 -0.49 -13.44 -3.62
N HIS A 50 -0.16 -14.72 -3.71
CA HIS A 50 1.19 -15.27 -3.49
C HIS A 50 2.27 -14.69 -4.43
N ARG A 51 1.86 -14.01 -5.52
CA ARG A 51 2.75 -13.53 -6.59
C ARG A 51 2.97 -12.02 -6.61
N PHE A 52 2.49 -11.29 -5.60
CA PHE A 52 2.71 -9.84 -5.55
C PHE A 52 4.08 -9.47 -4.99
N SER A 53 4.60 -8.33 -5.42
CA SER A 53 5.89 -7.83 -4.92
C SER A 53 5.84 -7.63 -3.41
N TYR A 54 6.98 -7.83 -2.75
CA TYR A 54 7.11 -7.65 -1.31
C TYR A 54 6.57 -6.28 -0.85
N VAL A 55 6.89 -5.21 -1.60
CA VAL A 55 6.39 -3.85 -1.35
C VAL A 55 4.86 -3.79 -1.33
N TRP A 56 4.19 -4.43 -2.29
CA TRP A 56 2.72 -4.42 -2.35
C TRP A 56 2.10 -5.19 -1.20
N GLN A 57 2.70 -6.33 -0.83
CA GLN A 57 2.26 -7.11 0.34
C GLN A 57 2.41 -6.29 1.63
N SER A 58 3.50 -5.55 1.78
CA SER A 58 3.73 -4.68 2.95
C SER A 58 2.77 -3.50 3.00
N ILE A 59 2.45 -2.88 1.86
CA ILE A 59 1.42 -1.83 1.80
C ILE A 59 0.08 -2.42 2.22
N GLN A 60 -0.36 -3.54 1.65
CA GLN A 60 -1.64 -4.16 1.97
C GLN A 60 -1.76 -4.68 3.42
N LYS A 61 -0.63 -5.08 4.04
CA LYS A 61 -0.59 -5.53 5.44
C LYS A 61 -0.45 -4.39 6.45
N ALA A 62 -0.08 -3.19 6.02
CA ALA A 62 0.01 -2.05 6.91
C ALA A 62 -1.37 -1.82 7.55
N SER A 63 -1.42 -1.77 8.87
CA SER A 63 -2.67 -1.53 9.60
C SER A 63 -3.12 -0.10 9.34
N TRP A 64 -4.33 0.09 8.79
CA TRP A 64 -4.94 1.40 8.53
C TRP A 64 -5.87 1.80 9.67
#